data_AF-A0A6G1RFL4-F1
#
_entry.id   AF-A0A6G1RFL4-F1
#
_cell.length_a   1.000
_cell.length_b   1.000
_cell.length_c   1.000
_cell.angle_alpha   90.00
_cell.angle_beta   90.00
_cell.angle_gamma   90.00
#
_symmetry.space_group_name_H-M   'P 1'
#
loop_
_entity.id
_entity.type
_entity.pdbx_description
1 polymer ?
#
loop_
_entity_poly.entity_id
_entity_poly.type
_entity_poly.pdbx_seq_one_letter_code
_entity_poly.pdbx_strand_id
1 'polypeptide(L)'
;ILDEDTVMLRLYRFTETETFVEIFTLHVQLLEPDCNIIKLRSRALEVPEYYGLSRVIDKNVLTFDYDRKINLDCTISIASSETHLPAHGQVITGEAHSEQLRGDQPQSFFPSPNHRLGQQCRNGSCMLGLGAVHNAKMSCEEFLRMGIRYQHLDPPSPDTDYIPVRLDLTDSRSKILHKTEYAWIPVQIKGAIPNQIPKAVPTAKFILEVDQFILTHITTTAVDAEDNETPKSLLVFNITKPPLQGFITHLSDHTKAVGSFTWKDLNDMLIAYQPPNNSHTERRDR
;
A
#
# COMPACT_ATOMS: atom_id res chain seq x y z
N ILE A 1 -17.01 10.74 7.51
CA ILE A 1 -16.68 11.24 6.16
C ILE A 1 -17.87 12.11 5.77
N LEU A 2 -17.63 13.33 5.30
CA LEU A 2 -18.70 14.31 5.06
C LEU A 2 -19.21 14.11 3.63
N ASP A 3 -20.32 13.38 3.48
CA ASP A 3 -20.90 13.03 2.16
C ASP A 3 -21.59 14.23 1.48
N GLU A 4 -21.80 15.31 2.24
CA GLU A 4 -22.44 16.54 1.78
C GLU A 4 -21.72 17.74 2.39
N ASP A 5 -21.35 18.70 1.55
CA ASP A 5 -20.84 20.00 1.95
C ASP A 5 -21.80 21.09 1.46
N THR A 6 -21.93 22.18 2.21
CA THR A 6 -22.84 23.28 1.87
C THR A 6 -22.09 24.59 1.82
N VAL A 7 -22.08 25.22 0.65
CA VAL A 7 -21.44 26.52 0.45
C VAL A 7 -22.52 27.60 0.41
N MET A 8 -22.51 28.49 1.40
CA MET A 8 -23.36 29.69 1.37
C MET A 8 -22.71 30.76 0.50
N LEU A 9 -23.43 31.18 -0.54
CA LEU A 9 -23.01 32.23 -1.46
C LEU A 9 -23.88 33.47 -1.26
N ARG A 10 -23.25 34.63 -1.29
CA ARG A 10 -23.93 35.93 -1.20
C ARG A 10 -23.70 36.72 -2.48
N LEU A 11 -24.79 36.96 -3.22
CA LEU A 11 -24.80 37.75 -4.44
C LEU A 11 -25.14 39.21 -4.12
N TYR A 12 -24.33 40.12 -4.64
CA TYR A 12 -24.55 41.56 -4.51
C TYR A 12 -24.94 42.17 -5.86
N ARG A 13 -25.99 42.99 -5.86
CA ARG A 13 -26.35 43.85 -6.99
C ARG A 13 -26.36 45.30 -6.52
N PHE A 14 -25.42 46.08 -7.03
CA PHE A 14 -25.29 47.50 -6.73
C PHE A 14 -26.02 48.33 -7.79
N THR A 15 -26.87 49.26 -7.36
CA THR A 15 -27.37 50.37 -8.18
C THR A 15 -26.85 51.68 -7.60
N GLU A 16 -27.04 52.79 -8.32
CA GLU A 16 -26.57 54.11 -7.86
C GLU A 16 -27.19 54.56 -6.53
N THR A 17 -28.35 54.02 -6.17
CA THR A 17 -29.12 54.41 -4.97
C THR A 17 -29.19 53.32 -3.91
N GLU A 18 -29.04 52.05 -4.28
CA GLU A 18 -29.34 50.92 -3.39
C GLU A 18 -28.41 49.73 -3.63
N THR A 19 -28.24 48.91 -2.59
CA THR A 19 -27.52 47.63 -2.67
C THR A 19 -28.47 46.51 -2.31
N PHE A 20 -28.62 45.56 -3.23
CA PHE A 20 -29.42 44.37 -3.02
C PHE A 20 -28.50 43.19 -2.74
N VAL A 21 -28.91 42.35 -1.79
CA VAL A 21 -28.16 41.19 -1.35
C VAL A 21 -29.08 39.98 -1.35
N GLU A 22 -28.66 38.93 -2.04
CA GLU A 22 -29.33 37.64 -2.01
C GLU A 22 -28.35 36.57 -1.51
N ILE A 23 -28.81 35.67 -0.65
CA ILE A 23 -28.00 34.55 -0.15
C ILE A 23 -28.65 33.28 -0.66
N PHE A 24 -27.87 32.44 -1.31
CA PHE A 24 -28.31 31.11 -1.70
C PHE A 24 -27.28 30.06 -1.33
N THR A 25 -27.75 28.84 -1.10
CA THR A 25 -26.94 27.72 -0.66
C THR A 25 -26.65 26.80 -1.84
N LEU A 26 -25.38 26.59 -2.14
CA LEU A 26 -24.95 25.55 -3.06
C LEU A 26 -24.76 24.26 -2.26
N HIS A 27 -25.56 23.24 -2.55
CA HIS A 27 -25.37 21.89 -2.04
C HIS A 27 -24.29 21.19 -2.88
N VAL A 28 -23.18 20.83 -2.25
CA VAL A 28 -22.09 20.06 -2.84
C VAL A 28 -22.24 18.63 -2.35
N GLN A 29 -22.76 17.76 -3.21
CA GLN A 29 -22.80 16.33 -2.92
C GLN A 29 -21.47 15.71 -3.35
N LEU A 30 -20.73 15.11 -2.42
CA LEU A 30 -19.60 14.26 -2.79
C LEU A 30 -20.17 12.94 -3.31
N LEU A 31 -20.19 12.79 -4.63
CA LEU A 31 -20.32 11.47 -5.25
C LEU A 31 -18.98 10.76 -5.10
N GLU A 32 -18.70 10.19 -3.93
CA GLU A 32 -17.63 9.19 -3.83
C GLU A 32 -18.04 8.00 -4.71
N PRO A 33 -17.28 7.64 -5.77
CA PRO A 33 -17.38 6.30 -6.26
C PRO A 33 -16.58 5.44 -5.29
N ASP A 34 -17.26 4.82 -4.33
CA ASP A 34 -16.90 3.51 -3.78
C ASP A 34 -16.94 2.42 -4.88
N CYS A 35 -16.50 2.74 -6.09
CA CYS A 35 -16.35 1.83 -7.21
C CYS A 35 -14.88 1.45 -7.32
N ASN A 36 -14.37 0.78 -6.28
CA ASN A 36 -13.23 -0.10 -6.45
C ASN A 36 -13.65 -1.17 -7.46
N ILE A 37 -12.97 -1.15 -8.61
CA ILE A 37 -13.15 -2.12 -9.69
C ILE A 37 -12.75 -3.50 -9.17
N ILE A 38 -11.70 -3.57 -8.35
CA ILE A 38 -11.22 -4.82 -7.79
C ILE A 38 -11.97 -5.10 -6.47
N LYS A 39 -12.80 -6.14 -6.48
CA LYS A 39 -13.54 -6.60 -5.30
C LYS A 39 -13.02 -7.96 -4.83
N LEU A 40 -12.37 -7.97 -3.66
CA LEU A 40 -11.99 -9.21 -2.99
C LEU A 40 -13.23 -9.87 -2.37
N ARG A 41 -13.49 -11.12 -2.75
CA ARG A 41 -14.58 -11.93 -2.17
C ARG A 41 -14.13 -12.73 -0.95
N SER A 42 -12.85 -13.06 -0.92
CA SER A 42 -12.23 -13.75 0.21
C SER A 42 -11.42 -12.77 1.03
N ARG A 43 -11.41 -12.96 2.36
CA ARG A 43 -10.65 -12.11 3.28
C ARG A 43 -9.14 -12.20 3.02
N ALA A 44 -8.65 -13.40 2.71
CA ALA A 44 -7.26 -13.65 2.36
C ALA A 44 -7.12 -14.92 1.50
N LEU A 45 -5.95 -15.04 0.87
CA LEU A 45 -5.51 -16.21 0.15
C LEU A 45 -4.73 -17.11 1.11
N GLU A 46 -5.33 -18.23 1.54
CA GLU A 46 -4.72 -19.08 2.56
C GLU A 46 -3.63 -20.01 1.98
N VAL A 47 -2.51 -20.10 2.70
CA VAL A 47 -1.40 -21.03 2.49
C VAL A 47 -1.33 -21.96 3.72
N PRO A 48 -1.42 -23.29 3.53
CA PRO A 48 -1.65 -24.22 4.64
C PRO A 48 -0.44 -24.44 5.56
N GLU A 49 0.78 -24.27 5.06
CA GLU A 49 2.03 -24.50 5.79
C GLU A 49 3.19 -23.74 5.13
N TYR A 50 4.34 -23.69 5.81
CA TYR A 50 5.56 -23.15 5.22
C TYR A 50 5.95 -23.93 3.96
N TYR A 51 6.55 -23.24 2.98
CA TYR A 51 6.83 -23.74 1.63
C TYR A 51 5.59 -24.22 0.85
N GLY A 52 4.40 -24.01 1.40
CA GLY A 52 3.13 -24.43 0.80
C GLY A 52 2.70 -23.54 -0.36
N LEU A 53 1.72 -24.06 -1.10
CA LEU A 53 1.04 -23.36 -2.17
C LEU A 53 -0.33 -22.89 -1.71
N SER A 54 -0.72 -21.70 -2.14
CA SER A 54 -2.10 -21.26 -1.99
C SER A 54 -3.05 -22.01 -2.92
N ARG A 55 -4.35 -21.87 -2.65
CA ARG A 55 -5.38 -22.11 -3.67
C ARG A 55 -5.20 -21.17 -4.87
N VAL A 56 -5.87 -21.50 -5.97
CA VAL A 56 -5.85 -20.69 -7.19
C VAL A 56 -6.56 -19.35 -6.96
N ILE A 57 -6.02 -18.28 -7.52
CA ILE A 57 -6.68 -16.98 -7.61
C ILE A 57 -7.72 -17.05 -8.73
N ASP A 58 -8.97 -17.31 -8.34
CA ASP A 58 -10.11 -17.44 -9.23
C ASP A 58 -11.21 -16.40 -8.92
N LYS A 59 -12.37 -16.55 -9.55
CA LYS A 59 -13.56 -15.71 -9.30
C LYS A 59 -14.07 -15.73 -7.86
N ASN A 60 -13.69 -16.74 -7.04
CA ASN A 60 -14.06 -16.83 -5.64
C ASN A 60 -13.11 -16.02 -4.74
N VAL A 61 -11.89 -15.76 -5.22
CA VAL A 61 -10.92 -14.89 -4.53
C VAL A 61 -11.18 -13.43 -4.90
N LEU A 62 -11.31 -13.13 -6.19
CA LEU A 62 -11.34 -11.76 -6.70
C LEU A 62 -12.33 -11.61 -7.87
N THR A 63 -13.04 -10.49 -7.90
CA THR A 63 -13.95 -10.13 -8.98
C THR A 63 -13.75 -8.70 -9.43
N PHE A 64 -13.99 -8.46 -10.72
CA PHE A 64 -13.86 -7.14 -11.33
C PHE A 64 -15.25 -6.56 -11.62
N ASP A 65 -15.54 -5.40 -11.05
CA ASP A 65 -16.82 -4.70 -11.19
C ASP A 65 -16.62 -3.36 -11.89
N TYR A 66 -16.91 -3.35 -13.19
CA TYR A 66 -16.87 -2.16 -14.04
C TYR A 66 -17.96 -2.26 -15.11
N ASP A 67 -18.38 -1.11 -15.64
CA ASP A 67 -19.43 -1.09 -16.66
C ASP A 67 -18.93 -1.69 -17.98
N ARG A 68 -19.36 -2.92 -18.25
CA ARG A 68 -19.05 -3.67 -19.48
C ARG A 68 -19.80 -3.16 -20.71
N LYS A 69 -20.80 -2.27 -20.55
CA LYS A 69 -21.53 -1.67 -21.68
C LYS A 69 -20.72 -0.58 -22.36
N ILE A 70 -19.81 0.05 -21.62
CA ILE A 70 -18.80 0.94 -22.17
C ILE A 70 -17.71 0.02 -22.73
N ASN A 71 -17.28 0.26 -23.98
CA ASN A 71 -16.29 -0.55 -24.69
C ASN A 71 -14.90 -0.46 -24.03
N LEU A 72 -14.73 -1.04 -22.84
CA LEU A 72 -13.53 -0.99 -22.01
C LEU A 72 -12.83 -2.34 -22.01
N ASP A 73 -11.57 -2.34 -22.41
CA ASP A 73 -10.65 -3.47 -22.29
C ASP A 73 -10.02 -3.45 -20.88
N CYS A 74 -10.21 -4.54 -20.14
CA CYS A 74 -9.67 -4.72 -18.79
C CYS A 74 -8.34 -5.46 -18.84
N THR A 75 -7.27 -4.78 -18.44
CA THR A 75 -5.93 -5.38 -18.37
C THR A 75 -5.42 -5.35 -16.94
N ILE A 76 -4.88 -6.48 -16.47
CA ILE A 76 -4.35 -6.64 -15.12
C ILE A 76 -2.90 -7.14 -15.19
N SER A 77 -2.08 -6.68 -14.25
CA SER A 77 -0.71 -7.13 -14.06
C SER A 77 -0.36 -7.25 -12.58
N ILE A 78 0.64 -8.09 -12.28
CA ILE A 78 1.23 -8.20 -10.94
C ILE A 78 2.39 -7.20 -10.85
N ALA A 79 2.27 -6.19 -9.97
CA ALA A 79 3.21 -5.07 -9.87
C ALA A 79 4.33 -5.35 -8.85
N SER A 80 5.02 -6.48 -9.00
CA SER A 80 5.99 -6.96 -8.01
C SER A 80 7.28 -6.12 -7.97
N SER A 81 7.80 -5.70 -9.12
CA SER A 81 9.03 -4.88 -9.19
C SER A 81 8.86 -3.43 -8.71
N GLU A 82 7.64 -2.89 -8.75
CA GLU A 82 7.39 -1.51 -8.28
C GLU A 82 7.36 -1.45 -6.74
N THR A 83 6.95 -2.53 -6.10
CA THR A 83 6.56 -2.55 -4.69
C THR A 83 7.48 -3.40 -3.82
N HIS A 84 8.37 -4.21 -4.43
CA HIS A 84 9.19 -5.21 -3.75
C HIS A 84 8.37 -6.27 -2.99
N LEU A 85 7.11 -6.45 -3.39
CA LEU A 85 6.19 -7.45 -2.84
C LEU A 85 5.85 -8.50 -3.91
N PRO A 86 5.51 -9.75 -3.55
CA PRO A 86 5.48 -10.31 -2.19
C PRO A 86 6.87 -10.40 -1.55
N ALA A 87 6.95 -10.26 -0.23
CA ALA A 87 8.23 -10.19 0.49
C ALA A 87 8.82 -11.57 0.80
N HIS A 88 7.96 -12.59 0.97
CA HIS A 88 8.35 -13.90 1.49
C HIS A 88 7.99 -15.07 0.57
N GLY A 89 7.63 -14.77 -0.67
CA GLY A 89 7.19 -15.77 -1.62
C GLY A 89 7.13 -15.25 -3.04
N GLN A 90 6.64 -16.11 -3.93
CA GLN A 90 6.55 -15.83 -5.36
C GLN A 90 5.17 -16.20 -5.90
N VAL A 91 4.78 -15.52 -6.97
CA VAL A 91 3.56 -15.84 -7.71
C VAL A 91 3.92 -16.74 -8.87
N ILE A 92 3.27 -17.90 -8.97
CA ILE A 92 3.50 -18.90 -10.01
C ILE A 92 2.23 -19.18 -10.81
N THR A 93 2.41 -19.60 -12.06
CA THR A 93 1.32 -20.10 -12.92
C THR A 93 1.49 -21.61 -13.11
N GLY A 94 0.42 -22.38 -12.89
CA GLY A 94 0.36 -23.81 -13.26
C GLY A 94 0.01 -24.78 -12.13
N GLU A 95 -0.21 -26.05 -12.50
CA GLU A 95 -0.40 -27.15 -11.55
C GLU A 95 0.98 -27.64 -11.06
N ALA A 96 1.24 -27.47 -9.76
CA ALA A 96 2.33 -28.15 -9.11
C ALA A 96 1.97 -29.63 -9.01
N HIS A 97 2.51 -30.45 -9.92
CA HIS A 97 2.66 -31.85 -9.59
C HIS A 97 3.62 -31.91 -8.40
N SER A 98 3.07 -32.28 -7.23
CA SER A 98 3.87 -32.82 -6.15
C SER A 98 4.67 -33.97 -6.74
N GLU A 99 5.96 -33.78 -6.96
CA GLU A 99 6.87 -34.90 -7.09
C GLU A 99 6.85 -35.61 -5.73
N GLN A 100 5.94 -36.57 -5.60
CA GLN A 100 6.09 -37.64 -4.63
C GLN A 100 7.45 -38.26 -4.91
N LEU A 101 8.43 -37.92 -4.06
CA LEU A 101 9.71 -38.57 -3.96
C LEU A 101 9.45 -40.07 -3.79
N ARG A 102 9.45 -40.79 -4.90
CA ARG A 102 9.45 -42.24 -4.94
C ARG A 102 10.82 -42.63 -4.43
N GLY A 103 10.87 -43.03 -3.17
CA GLY A 103 12.09 -43.50 -2.53
C GLY A 103 12.64 -44.68 -3.33
N ASP A 104 13.74 -44.43 -4.03
CA ASP A 104 14.75 -45.40 -4.44
C ASP A 104 15.83 -44.69 -5.29
N GLN A 105 16.72 -43.89 -4.67
CA GLN A 105 18.13 -43.80 -5.07
C GLN A 105 18.97 -42.95 -4.09
N PRO A 106 20.25 -43.28 -3.89
CA PRO A 106 21.02 -42.83 -2.74
C PRO A 106 21.54 -41.40 -2.89
N GLN A 107 21.66 -40.74 -1.74
CA GLN A 107 22.26 -39.43 -1.58
C GLN A 107 23.69 -39.39 -2.12
N SER A 108 23.93 -38.62 -3.17
CA SER A 108 25.29 -38.18 -3.48
C SER A 108 25.32 -36.92 -4.33
N PHE A 109 26.02 -35.91 -3.80
CA PHE A 109 26.57 -34.72 -4.46
C PHE A 109 25.66 -33.50 -4.68
N PHE A 110 25.79 -32.54 -3.77
CA PHE A 110 25.55 -31.12 -4.04
C PHE A 110 26.46 -30.62 -5.17
N PRO A 111 25.93 -29.76 -6.06
CA PRO A 111 26.62 -28.50 -6.34
C PRO A 111 25.70 -27.28 -6.29
N SER A 112 26.26 -26.18 -5.76
CA SER A 112 25.73 -24.81 -5.69
C SER A 112 25.24 -24.24 -7.04
N PRO A 113 24.44 -23.14 -7.04
CA PRO A 113 23.55 -22.80 -8.13
C PRO A 113 24.28 -21.97 -9.20
N ASN A 114 24.40 -22.54 -10.40
CA ASN A 114 24.63 -21.76 -11.60
C ASN A 114 23.31 -21.62 -12.36
N HIS A 115 22.85 -20.37 -12.45
CA HIS A 115 21.83 -19.92 -13.40
C HIS A 115 22.06 -20.57 -14.77
N ARG A 116 21.16 -21.44 -15.18
CA ARG A 116 20.92 -21.75 -16.60
C ARG A 116 19.42 -21.79 -16.82
N LEU A 117 18.91 -20.76 -17.50
CA LEU A 117 17.70 -20.88 -18.31
C LEU A 117 17.94 -22.00 -19.33
N GLY A 118 17.56 -23.22 -18.98
CA GLY A 118 17.65 -24.41 -19.83
C GLY A 118 16.32 -24.66 -20.52
N GLN A 119 16.03 -23.90 -21.58
CA GLN A 119 14.91 -24.19 -22.46
C GLN A 119 15.36 -25.23 -23.49
N GLN A 120 15.19 -26.52 -23.17
CA GLN A 120 15.48 -27.61 -24.09
C GLN A 120 14.17 -28.25 -24.57
N CYS A 121 13.59 -27.71 -25.65
CA CYS A 121 12.49 -28.38 -26.35
C CYS A 121 13.04 -29.19 -27.54
N ARG A 122 12.96 -30.52 -27.47
CA ARG A 122 13.05 -31.41 -28.64
C ARG A 122 11.69 -32.09 -28.82
N ASN A 123 11.09 -31.85 -29.99
CA ASN A 123 9.83 -32.39 -30.50
C ASN A 123 8.54 -32.00 -29.75
N GLY A 124 7.93 -30.89 -30.21
CA GLY A 124 6.51 -30.88 -30.57
C GLY A 124 5.45 -30.73 -29.48
N SER A 125 5.81 -30.62 -28.20
CA SER A 125 4.86 -30.22 -27.15
C SER A 125 5.65 -29.65 -25.96
N CYS A 126 5.89 -28.34 -25.96
CA CYS A 126 6.36 -27.67 -24.75
C CYS A 126 5.11 -27.45 -23.88
N MET A 127 4.94 -28.28 -22.85
CA MET A 127 4.05 -27.94 -21.74
C MET A 127 4.67 -26.73 -21.02
N LEU A 128 3.91 -25.66 -20.82
CA LEU A 128 4.32 -24.46 -20.09
C LEU A 128 4.71 -24.86 -18.66
N GLY A 129 6.02 -24.98 -18.42
CA GLY A 129 6.57 -25.21 -17.09
C GLY A 129 6.25 -24.06 -16.14
N LEU A 130 6.23 -24.36 -14.84
CA LEU A 130 6.04 -23.40 -13.74
C LEU A 130 6.95 -22.17 -13.96
N GLY A 131 6.37 -21.10 -14.50
CA GLY A 131 7.03 -19.82 -14.64
C GLY A 131 6.64 -18.92 -13.48
N ALA A 132 7.62 -18.36 -12.79
CA ALA A 132 7.38 -17.25 -11.88
C ALA A 132 6.79 -16.08 -12.70
N VAL A 133 5.66 -15.54 -12.24
CA VAL A 133 4.90 -14.51 -12.94
C VAL A 133 5.32 -13.15 -12.43
N HIS A 134 6.30 -12.55 -13.12
CA HIS A 134 6.71 -11.18 -12.85
C HIS A 134 6.18 -10.26 -13.95
N ASN A 135 5.33 -9.29 -13.58
CA ASN A 135 4.80 -8.24 -14.48
C ASN A 135 4.08 -8.75 -15.74
N ALA A 136 3.53 -9.97 -15.71
CA ALA A 136 2.72 -10.45 -16.82
C ALA A 136 1.45 -9.60 -16.93
N LYS A 137 1.30 -8.88 -18.04
CA LYS A 137 0.10 -8.14 -18.38
C LYS A 137 -0.81 -9.05 -19.19
N MET A 138 -2.05 -9.20 -18.75
CA MET A 138 -3.05 -10.07 -19.39
C MET A 138 -4.46 -9.49 -19.24
N SER A 139 -5.45 -10.12 -19.87
CA SER A 139 -6.85 -9.72 -19.67
C SER A 139 -7.37 -10.16 -18.30
N CYS A 140 -8.34 -9.43 -17.75
CA CYS A 140 -8.93 -9.74 -16.46
C CYS A 140 -9.61 -11.14 -16.42
N GLU A 141 -10.25 -11.56 -17.51
CA GLU A 141 -10.80 -12.91 -17.64
C GLU A 141 -9.72 -14.01 -17.72
N GLU A 142 -8.60 -13.73 -18.39
CA GLU A 142 -7.47 -14.65 -18.50
C GLU A 142 -6.76 -14.82 -17.17
N PHE A 143 -6.56 -13.73 -16.42
CA PHE A 143 -5.95 -13.74 -15.08
C PHE A 143 -6.64 -14.73 -14.15
N LEU A 144 -7.98 -14.77 -14.16
CA LEU A 144 -8.78 -15.68 -13.35
C LEU A 144 -8.78 -17.13 -13.84
N ARG A 145 -8.30 -17.40 -15.06
CA ARG A 145 -8.24 -18.74 -15.68
C ARG A 145 -6.84 -19.32 -15.72
N MET A 146 -5.79 -18.51 -15.57
CA MET A 146 -4.41 -18.98 -15.67
C MET A 146 -3.98 -19.92 -14.54
N GLY A 147 -4.76 -20.05 -13.47
CA GLY A 147 -4.37 -20.93 -12.37
C GLY A 147 -3.25 -20.34 -11.50
N ILE A 148 -3.24 -19.02 -11.35
CA ILE A 148 -2.21 -18.29 -10.58
C ILE A 148 -2.30 -18.68 -9.11
N ARG A 149 -1.15 -18.97 -8.50
CA ARG A 149 -1.02 -19.33 -7.09
C ARG A 149 0.14 -18.57 -6.46
N TYR A 150 0.08 -18.41 -5.15
CA TYR A 150 1.19 -17.98 -4.33
C TYR A 150 1.96 -19.20 -3.81
N GLN A 151 3.29 -19.12 -3.84
CA GLN A 151 4.19 -20.07 -3.23
C GLN A 151 5.01 -19.36 -2.16
N HIS A 152 4.92 -19.83 -0.92
CA HIS A 152 5.78 -19.35 0.14
C HIS A 152 7.19 -19.93 0.00
N LEU A 153 8.24 -19.15 0.24
CA LEU A 153 9.63 -19.59 0.06
C LEU A 153 10.52 -19.37 1.27
N ASP A 154 10.27 -18.36 2.10
CA ASP A 154 11.25 -17.90 3.08
C ASP A 154 10.71 -17.87 4.53
N PRO A 155 10.66 -19.02 5.24
CA PRO A 155 10.46 -19.04 6.68
C PRO A 155 11.76 -18.81 7.46
N PRO A 156 11.72 -18.21 8.68
CA PRO A 156 10.54 -17.72 9.38
C PRO A 156 10.00 -16.43 8.74
N SER A 157 8.68 -16.35 8.57
CA SER A 157 7.99 -15.19 8.02
C SER A 157 6.83 -14.73 8.90
N PRO A 158 6.35 -13.49 8.72
CA PRO A 158 5.05 -13.08 9.18
C PRO A 158 3.94 -13.96 8.58
N ASP A 159 2.78 -13.96 9.23
CA ASP A 159 1.58 -14.69 8.83
C ASP A 159 0.81 -14.06 7.68
N THR A 160 1.21 -12.84 7.28
CA THR A 160 0.56 -12.09 6.21
C THR A 160 1.60 -11.59 5.22
N ASP A 161 1.39 -11.88 3.94
CA ASP A 161 2.12 -11.32 2.80
C ASP A 161 1.12 -10.69 1.82
N TYR A 162 1.60 -9.95 0.81
CA TYR A 162 0.73 -9.25 -0.13
C TYR A 162 1.15 -9.45 -1.58
N ILE A 163 0.17 -9.71 -2.44
CA ILE A 163 0.37 -9.72 -3.89
C ILE A 163 -0.11 -8.39 -4.47
N PRO A 164 0.80 -7.52 -4.95
CA PRO A 164 0.44 -6.28 -5.62
C PRO A 164 -0.17 -6.56 -6.99
N VAL A 165 -1.38 -6.07 -7.23
CA VAL A 165 -2.00 -6.09 -8.56
C VAL A 165 -2.35 -4.68 -9.00
N ARG A 166 -2.13 -4.43 -10.29
CA ARG A 166 -2.50 -3.20 -10.98
C ARG A 166 -3.48 -3.53 -12.08
N LEU A 167 -4.59 -2.80 -12.13
CA LEU A 167 -5.61 -2.92 -13.16
C LEU A 167 -5.70 -1.62 -13.93
N ASP A 168 -5.62 -1.71 -15.26
CA ASP A 168 -5.83 -0.61 -16.19
C ASP A 168 -7.08 -0.91 -17.05
N LEU A 169 -8.07 -0.02 -17.00
CA LEU A 169 -9.20 0.02 -17.93
C LEU A 169 -8.86 0.95 -19.09
N THR A 170 -8.83 0.42 -20.30
CA THR A 170 -8.55 1.19 -21.52
C THR A 170 -9.74 1.15 -22.47
N ASP A 171 -10.11 2.28 -23.07
CA ASP A 171 -11.15 2.29 -24.11
C ASP A 171 -10.68 1.49 -25.33
N SER A 172 -11.47 0.52 -25.76
CA SER A 172 -11.11 -0.39 -26.84
C SER A 172 -10.93 0.32 -28.17
N ARG A 173 -11.65 1.43 -28.41
CA ARG A 173 -11.60 2.21 -29.66
C ARG A 173 -10.48 3.24 -29.65
N SER A 174 -10.44 4.09 -28.63
CA SER A 174 -9.46 5.20 -28.57
C SER A 174 -8.11 4.78 -28.01
N LYS A 175 -8.03 3.62 -27.33
CA LYS A 175 -6.85 3.16 -26.57
C LYS A 175 -6.37 4.16 -25.52
N ILE A 176 -7.25 5.07 -25.11
CA ILE A 176 -7.02 6.01 -24.02
C ILE A 176 -7.25 5.28 -22.70
N LEU A 177 -6.34 5.50 -21.76
CA LEU A 177 -6.47 5.00 -20.40
C LEU A 177 -7.64 5.71 -19.72
N HIS A 178 -8.65 4.94 -19.32
CA HIS A 178 -9.84 5.46 -18.65
C HIS A 178 -9.64 5.54 -17.14
N LYS A 179 -9.13 4.46 -16.53
CA LYS A 179 -8.87 4.41 -15.07
C LYS A 179 -7.78 3.37 -14.77
N THR A 180 -6.98 3.64 -13.76
CA THR A 180 -6.03 2.69 -13.16
C THR A 180 -6.37 2.50 -11.69
N GLU A 181 -6.30 1.26 -11.20
CA GLU A 181 -6.52 0.89 -9.81
C GLU A 181 -5.42 -0.06 -9.32
N TYR A 182 -4.97 0.16 -8.08
CA TYR A 182 -4.01 -0.72 -7.40
C TYR A 182 -4.73 -1.44 -6.26
N ALA A 183 -4.49 -2.73 -6.12
CA ALA A 183 -4.98 -3.51 -5.00
C ALA A 183 -3.91 -4.47 -4.49
N TRP A 184 -4.06 -4.86 -3.23
CA TRP A 184 -3.16 -5.79 -2.55
C TRP A 184 -3.98 -7.01 -2.16
N ILE A 185 -3.65 -8.17 -2.70
CA ILE A 185 -4.31 -9.42 -2.30
C ILE A 185 -3.58 -9.94 -1.07
N PRO A 186 -4.21 -9.97 0.12
CA PRO A 186 -3.58 -10.48 1.32
C PRO A 186 -3.47 -12.00 1.23
N VAL A 187 -2.29 -12.51 1.57
CA VAL A 187 -1.95 -13.92 1.64
C VAL A 187 -1.73 -14.28 3.09
N GLN A 188 -2.48 -15.25 3.60
CA GLN A 188 -2.39 -15.69 4.99
C GLN A 188 -1.65 -17.03 5.07
N ILE A 189 -0.52 -17.07 5.76
CA ILE A 189 0.33 -18.25 5.94
C ILE A 189 0.01 -18.89 7.29
N LYS A 190 -0.57 -20.09 7.29
CA LYS A 190 -0.91 -20.81 8.52
C LYS A 190 0.36 -21.32 9.21
N GLY A 191 0.39 -21.18 10.54
CA GLY A 191 1.53 -21.60 11.35
C GLY A 191 2.71 -20.61 11.35
N ALA A 192 2.60 -19.49 10.63
CA ALA A 192 3.62 -18.45 10.66
C ALA A 192 3.44 -17.48 11.85
N ILE A 193 4.38 -16.54 11.99
CA ILE A 193 4.42 -15.62 13.13
C ILE A 193 3.33 -14.56 12.94
N PRO A 194 2.38 -14.40 13.87
CA PRO A 194 1.34 -13.38 13.75
C PRO A 194 1.94 -11.98 13.58
N ASN A 195 1.50 -11.25 12.55
CA ASN A 195 1.98 -9.90 12.30
C ASN A 195 1.72 -9.01 13.52
N GLN A 196 2.74 -8.26 13.94
CA GLN A 196 2.65 -7.36 15.07
C GLN A 196 2.41 -5.92 14.61
N ILE A 197 1.89 -5.10 15.52
CA ILE A 197 1.83 -3.66 15.28
C ILE A 197 3.24 -3.06 15.52
N PRO A 198 3.63 -2.00 14.77
CA PRO A 198 4.86 -1.28 15.03
C PRO A 198 4.90 -0.80 16.49
N LYS A 199 6.05 -1.00 17.15
CA LYS A 199 6.24 -0.68 18.56
C LYS A 199 7.19 0.48 18.73
N ALA A 200 6.89 1.32 19.73
CA ALA A 200 7.80 2.37 20.14
C ALA A 200 9.06 1.75 20.77
N VAL A 201 10.25 2.23 20.40
CA VAL A 201 11.51 1.68 20.93
C VAL A 201 11.67 2.13 22.39
N PRO A 202 11.88 1.21 23.35
CA PRO A 202 11.98 1.56 24.77
C PRO A 202 13.15 2.48 25.13
N THR A 203 14.18 2.57 24.29
CA THR A 203 15.34 3.43 24.51
C THR A 203 15.09 4.89 24.14
N ALA A 204 14.00 5.21 23.44
CA ALA A 204 13.62 6.59 23.16
C ALA A 204 13.02 7.25 24.41
N LYS A 205 13.28 8.54 24.59
CA LYS A 205 12.86 9.28 25.79
C LYS A 205 11.38 9.66 25.78
N PHE A 206 10.76 9.76 24.61
CA PHE A 206 9.41 10.30 24.40
C PHE A 206 9.21 11.69 25.01
N ILE A 207 10.30 12.44 25.15
CA ILE A 207 10.34 13.81 25.67
C ILE A 207 11.18 14.62 24.69
N LEU A 208 10.61 15.73 24.23
CA LEU A 208 11.31 16.75 23.45
C LEU A 208 11.43 18.00 24.33
N GLU A 209 12.65 18.34 24.72
CA GLU A 209 12.95 19.58 25.42
C GLU A 209 13.03 20.70 24.37
N VAL A 210 12.16 21.70 24.50
CA VAL A 210 12.04 22.79 23.53
C VAL A 210 12.24 24.13 24.22
N ASP A 211 13.01 24.99 23.58
CA ASP A 211 13.15 26.38 24.00
C ASP A 211 12.06 27.24 23.38
N GLN A 212 11.63 28.26 24.12
CA GLN A 212 10.72 29.24 23.58
C GLN A 212 11.41 29.98 22.42
N PHE A 213 10.72 30.11 21.29
CA PHE A 213 11.18 30.78 20.06
C PHE A 213 12.28 30.06 19.24
N ILE A 214 12.75 28.89 19.66
CA ILE A 214 13.77 28.13 18.93
C ILE A 214 13.15 26.90 18.26
N LEU A 215 13.30 26.81 16.94
CA LEU A 215 12.97 25.61 16.19
C LEU A 215 13.85 24.46 16.69
N THR A 216 13.21 23.41 17.19
CA THR A 216 13.89 22.28 17.83
C THR A 216 13.73 21.02 16.99
N HIS A 217 14.84 20.42 16.57
CA HIS A 217 14.83 19.19 15.77
C HIS A 217 14.34 18.00 16.59
N ILE A 218 13.49 17.16 16.00
CA ILE A 218 13.08 15.89 16.57
C ILE A 218 14.10 14.85 16.13
N THR A 219 14.69 14.13 17.08
CA THR A 219 15.71 13.11 16.82
C THR A 219 15.19 11.72 17.21
N THR A 220 15.88 10.67 16.75
CA THR A 220 15.62 9.28 17.14
C THR A 220 15.79 9.03 18.64
N THR A 221 16.48 9.92 19.36
CA THR A 221 16.56 9.83 20.84
C THR A 221 15.27 10.31 21.51
N ALA A 222 14.55 11.24 20.89
CA ALA A 222 13.29 11.78 21.41
C ALA A 222 12.12 10.83 21.08
N VAL A 223 12.05 10.33 19.84
CA VAL A 223 11.02 9.39 19.39
C VAL A 223 11.68 8.36 18.48
N ASP A 224 11.40 7.07 18.67
CA ASP A 224 11.82 6.00 17.74
C ASP A 224 10.79 4.87 17.77
N ALA A 225 10.73 4.12 16.67
CA ALA A 225 9.86 2.97 16.50
C ALA A 225 10.59 1.84 15.76
N GLU A 226 10.20 0.61 16.06
CA GLU A 226 10.66 -0.58 15.41
C GLU A 226 9.49 -1.49 15.06
N ASP A 227 9.66 -2.21 13.97
CA ASP A 227 8.75 -3.21 13.48
C ASP A 227 9.64 -4.34 12.96
N ASN A 228 9.29 -5.58 13.26
CA ASN A 228 10.13 -6.71 12.85
C ASN A 228 9.84 -7.11 11.40
N GLU A 229 8.65 -6.74 10.92
CA GLU A 229 8.09 -7.09 9.63
C GLU A 229 8.39 -6.01 8.58
N THR A 230 8.42 -4.74 8.98
CA THR A 230 8.64 -3.59 8.09
C THR A 230 10.06 -3.00 8.27
N PRO A 231 10.84 -2.82 7.18
CA PRO A 231 12.11 -2.12 7.25
C PRO A 231 11.97 -0.72 7.85
N LYS A 232 12.88 -0.34 8.77
CA LYS A 232 12.82 0.95 9.49
C LYS A 232 12.61 2.15 8.58
N SER A 233 13.29 2.21 7.42
CA SER A 233 13.18 3.33 6.48
C SER A 233 11.79 3.54 5.88
N LEU A 234 10.91 2.54 5.93
CA LEU A 234 9.54 2.59 5.40
C LEU A 234 8.50 2.89 6.49
N LEU A 235 8.91 2.96 7.76
CA LEU A 235 7.99 3.32 8.84
C LEU A 235 7.53 4.76 8.71
N VAL A 236 6.23 4.97 8.88
CA VAL A 236 5.58 6.28 8.80
C VAL A 236 4.99 6.64 10.16
N PHE A 237 5.37 7.80 10.68
CA PHE A 237 4.78 8.40 11.86
C PHE A 237 3.62 9.29 11.45
N ASN A 238 2.44 9.07 12.03
CA ASN A 238 1.26 9.89 11.81
C ASN A 238 0.91 10.69 13.07
N ILE A 239 0.74 12.00 12.93
CA ILE A 239 0.41 12.92 14.02
C ILE A 239 -1.11 12.92 14.20
N THR A 240 -1.58 12.04 15.09
CA THR A 240 -3.01 11.90 15.38
C THR A 240 -3.58 13.06 16.20
N LYS A 241 -2.75 13.71 17.00
CA LYS A 241 -3.09 14.88 17.80
C LYS A 241 -1.98 15.92 17.67
N PRO A 242 -2.21 17.04 16.97
CA PRO A 242 -1.21 18.09 16.86
C PRO A 242 -0.99 18.77 18.22
N PRO A 243 0.18 19.41 18.42
CA PRO A 243 0.44 20.17 19.64
C PRO A 243 -0.54 21.35 19.77
N LEU A 244 -0.95 21.66 21.01
CA LEU A 244 -1.88 22.77 21.31
C LEU A 244 -1.27 24.15 21.02
N GLN A 245 0.06 24.24 21.12
CA GLN A 245 0.86 25.44 20.90
C GLN A 245 1.96 25.06 19.91
N GLY A 246 2.23 25.90 18.91
CA GLY A 246 3.20 25.60 17.87
C GLY A 246 2.74 24.51 16.89
N PHE A 247 3.67 23.95 16.13
CA PHE A 247 3.40 22.86 15.19
C PHE A 247 4.66 22.05 14.87
N ILE A 248 4.49 20.80 14.44
CA ILE A 248 5.58 19.99 13.88
C ILE A 248 5.70 20.31 12.41
N THR A 249 6.92 20.49 11.91
CA THR A 249 7.22 20.92 10.55
C THR A 249 8.38 20.13 9.94
N HIS A 250 8.48 20.17 8.60
CA HIS A 250 9.60 19.60 7.85
C HIS A 250 10.53 20.74 7.40
N LEU A 251 11.85 20.56 7.47
CA LEU A 251 12.81 21.64 7.21
C LEU A 251 12.76 22.22 5.78
N SER A 252 12.35 21.43 4.79
CA SER A 252 12.07 21.92 3.42
C SER A 252 11.02 23.04 3.37
N ASP A 253 10.06 23.06 4.31
CA ASP A 253 9.06 24.13 4.45
C ASP A 253 8.68 24.28 5.93
N HIS A 254 9.54 24.97 6.68
CA HIS A 254 9.39 25.19 8.12
C HIS A 254 8.18 26.08 8.50
N THR A 255 7.44 26.60 7.50
CA THR A 255 6.27 27.46 7.73
C THR A 255 4.96 26.67 7.81
N LYS A 256 4.98 25.39 7.46
CA LYS A 256 3.79 24.55 7.40
C LYS A 256 3.84 23.39 8.39
N ALA A 257 2.69 23.10 8.97
CA ALA A 257 2.51 21.91 9.77
C ALA A 257 2.52 20.65 8.90
N VAL A 258 3.21 19.61 9.36
CA VAL A 258 3.13 18.27 8.76
C VAL A 258 2.17 17.40 9.56
N GLY A 259 1.41 16.56 8.86
CA GLY A 259 0.53 15.56 9.48
C GLY A 259 1.19 14.19 9.63
N SER A 260 2.22 13.89 8.84
CA SER A 260 2.98 12.65 8.92
C SER A 260 4.40 12.85 8.39
N PHE A 261 5.31 11.94 8.76
CA PHE A 261 6.68 11.91 8.29
C PHE A 261 7.23 10.48 8.34
N THR A 262 8.24 10.19 7.54
CA THR A 262 8.88 8.87 7.54
C THR A 262 9.96 8.77 8.61
N TRP A 263 10.32 7.56 9.03
CA TRP A 263 11.48 7.34 9.89
C TRP A 263 12.77 7.83 9.24
N LYS A 264 12.87 7.79 7.91
CA LYS A 264 13.99 8.36 7.17
C LYS A 264 14.11 9.86 7.39
N ASP A 265 13.00 10.60 7.29
CA ASP A 265 12.99 12.05 7.54
C ASP A 265 13.43 12.39 8.97
N LEU A 266 13.00 11.56 9.93
CA LEU A 266 13.40 11.67 11.33
C LEU A 266 14.90 11.40 11.53
N ASN A 267 15.43 10.33 10.92
CA ASN A 267 16.85 9.98 10.98
C ASN A 267 17.74 11.03 10.30
N ASP A 268 17.27 11.60 9.20
CA ASP A 268 17.96 12.65 8.45
C ASP A 268 17.80 14.05 9.11
N MET A 269 17.19 14.11 10.30
CA MET A 269 16.96 15.32 11.11
C MET A 269 16.16 16.40 10.36
N LEU A 270 15.23 16.00 9.49
CA LEU A 270 14.42 16.91 8.68
C LEU A 270 13.11 17.32 9.36
N ILE A 271 12.80 16.75 10.52
CA ILE A 271 11.57 17.02 11.27
C ILE A 271 11.88 17.83 12.51
N ALA A 272 11.10 18.88 12.74
CA ALA A 272 11.30 19.79 13.86
C ALA A 272 9.97 20.26 14.45
N TYR A 273 10.02 20.70 15.71
CA TYR A 273 8.95 21.43 16.36
C TYR A 273 9.22 22.93 16.27
N GLN A 274 8.23 23.68 15.78
CA GLN A 274 8.21 25.14 15.72
C GLN A 274 7.36 25.68 16.88
N PRO A 275 7.97 26.36 17.87
CA PRO A 275 7.23 27.03 18.93
C PRO A 275 6.35 28.16 18.39
N PRO A 276 5.27 28.51 19.11
CA PRO A 276 4.41 29.61 18.71
C PRO A 276 5.14 30.95 18.84
N ASN A 277 4.82 31.91 17.96
CA ASN A 277 5.56 33.17 17.86
C ASN A 277 5.13 34.23 18.89
N ASN A 278 4.20 33.88 19.77
CA ASN A 278 3.62 34.74 20.79
C ASN A 278 4.16 34.37 22.18
N SER A 279 4.83 35.32 22.82
CA SER A 279 5.07 35.28 24.26
C SER A 279 3.74 35.48 24.99
N HIS A 280 3.26 34.50 25.75
CA HIS A 280 2.14 34.73 26.67
C HIS A 280 2.57 35.77 27.73
N THR A 281 2.18 37.03 27.55
CA THR A 281 2.18 38.02 28.63
C THR A 281 0.89 37.90 29.42
N GLU A 282 0.66 36.78 30.10
CA GLU A 282 -0.29 36.78 31.22
C GLU A 282 0.50 37.00 32.51
N ARG A 283 0.73 38.30 32.82
CA ARG A 283 0.78 38.69 34.23
C ARG A 283 -0.58 38.33 34.81
N ARG A 284 -0.64 37.20 35.51
CA ARG A 284 -1.65 37.01 36.56
C ARG A 284 -1.33 38.00 37.68
N ASP A 285 -1.76 39.24 37.49
CA ASP A 285 -1.84 40.19 38.58
C ASP A 285 -3.01 39.72 39.47
N ARG A 286 -2.63 39.29 40.68
CA ARG A 286 -3.52 39.01 41.81
C ARG A 286 -4.07 40.30 42.40
#